data_AF-A0A920AL81-F1
#
_entry.id   AF-A0A920AL81-F1
#
_cell.length_a   1.000
_cell.length_b   1.000
_cell.length_c   1.000
_cell.angle_alpha   90.00
_cell.angle_beta   90.00
_cell.angle_gamma   90.00
#
_symmetry.space_group_name_H-M   'P 1'
#
loop_
_entity.id
_entity.type
_entity.pdbx_description
1 polymer ?
#
loop_
_entity_poly.entity_id
_entity_poly.type
_entity_poly.pdbx_seq_one_letter_code
_entity_poly.pdbx_strand_id
1 'polypeptide(L)'
;MSGNQEKLTEKDFKDPYEYGFETEIDSDFAPKGLNEEIVKFISNKKNEPKWLLEWRLAAYRKWLNMEEPNWASVRYPLSIIRTLLLCSSQESRKD
;
A
#
# COMPACT_ATOMS: atom_id res chain seq x y z
N MET A 1 -1.92 -44.01 -37.17
CA MET A 1 -2.23 -42.78 -36.41
C MET A 1 -0.91 -42.11 -36.09
N SER A 2 -0.47 -41.17 -36.90
CA SER A 2 0.73 -40.37 -36.59
C SER A 2 0.25 -38.93 -36.46
N GLY A 3 0.18 -38.44 -35.22
CA GLY A 3 -0.21 -37.08 -34.92
C GLY A 3 0.88 -36.13 -35.40
N ASN A 4 0.52 -35.18 -36.27
CA ASN A 4 1.39 -34.05 -36.56
C ASN A 4 1.54 -33.23 -35.27
N GLN A 5 2.76 -33.13 -34.75
CA GLN A 5 3.10 -32.14 -33.74
C GLN A 5 3.62 -30.91 -34.47
N GLU A 6 2.79 -29.87 -34.53
CA GLU A 6 3.20 -28.56 -35.02
C GLU A 6 4.15 -27.94 -33.99
N LYS A 7 5.40 -27.68 -34.40
CA LYS A 7 6.42 -27.03 -33.58
C LYS A 7 6.18 -25.52 -33.60
N LEU A 8 5.80 -24.93 -32.46
CA LEU A 8 5.78 -23.48 -32.29
C LEU A 8 7.21 -22.92 -32.48
N THR A 9 7.33 -21.81 -33.20
CA THR A 9 8.62 -21.20 -33.53
C THR A 9 8.86 -19.97 -32.67
N GLU A 10 10.13 -19.59 -32.44
CA GLU A 10 10.48 -18.40 -31.64
C GLU A 10 9.89 -17.08 -32.17
N LYS A 11 9.40 -17.07 -33.42
CA LYS A 11 8.76 -15.90 -34.03
C LYS A 11 7.39 -15.61 -33.40
N ASP A 12 6.70 -16.61 -32.88
CA ASP A 12 5.36 -16.47 -32.31
C ASP A 12 5.36 -15.75 -30.94
N PHE A 13 6.54 -15.60 -30.32
CA PHE A 13 6.74 -14.93 -29.03
C PHE A 13 7.33 -13.52 -29.14
N LYS A 14 7.62 -13.05 -30.36
CA LYS A 14 8.26 -11.74 -30.58
C LYS A 14 7.26 -10.60 -30.77
N ASP A 15 5.97 -10.89 -30.86
CA ASP A 15 4.96 -9.86 -30.94
C ASP A 15 4.85 -9.16 -29.57
N PRO A 16 5.16 -7.85 -29.48
CA PRO A 16 4.99 -7.12 -28.24
C PRO A 16 3.51 -7.13 -27.86
N TYR A 17 3.25 -7.40 -26.58
CA TYR A 17 1.89 -7.52 -26.05
C TYR A 17 1.14 -6.19 -26.18
N GLU A 18 0.33 -6.05 -27.23
CA GLU A 18 -0.32 -4.78 -27.60
C GLU A 18 -1.39 -4.29 -26.60
N TYR A 19 -1.79 -5.13 -25.63
CA TYR A 19 -2.88 -4.86 -24.69
C TYR A 19 -2.40 -4.55 -23.25
N GLY A 20 -1.21 -3.95 -23.11
CA GLY A 20 -0.73 -3.46 -21.81
C GLY A 20 -1.58 -2.29 -21.30
N PHE A 21 -2.17 -2.43 -20.10
CA PHE A 21 -2.82 -1.31 -19.43
C PHE A 21 -1.77 -0.49 -18.67
N GLU A 22 -1.44 0.70 -19.16
CA GLU A 22 -0.62 1.68 -18.46
C GLU A 22 -1.53 2.78 -17.90
N THR A 23 -1.41 3.08 -16.61
CA THR A 23 -2.11 4.21 -16.00
C THR A 23 -1.10 5.01 -15.20
N GLU A 24 -1.05 6.31 -15.46
CA GLU A 24 -0.28 7.23 -14.63
C GLU A 24 -0.95 7.32 -13.26
N ILE A 25 -0.26 6.83 -12.24
CA ILE A 25 -0.71 6.92 -10.86
C ILE A 25 -0.07 8.18 -10.27
N ASP A 26 -0.88 9.20 -10.02
CA ASP A 26 -0.44 10.35 -9.24
C ASP A 26 -0.26 9.93 -7.76
N SER A 27 0.98 10.01 -7.28
CA SER A 27 1.35 9.59 -5.93
C SER A 27 1.66 10.82 -5.11
N ASP A 28 0.70 11.21 -4.26
CA ASP A 28 0.84 12.36 -3.40
C ASP A 28 1.16 11.89 -1.97
N PHE A 29 2.32 12.31 -1.48
CA PHE A 29 2.85 11.83 -0.21
C PHE A 29 2.30 12.65 0.95
N ALA A 30 1.49 12.03 1.81
CA ALA A 30 1.16 12.61 3.09
C ALA A 30 2.43 12.74 3.96
N PRO A 31 2.51 13.76 4.83
CA PRO A 31 3.57 13.86 5.81
C PRO A 31 3.62 12.58 6.63
N LYS A 32 4.83 12.25 7.06
CA LYS A 32 5.10 10.93 7.55
C LYS A 32 4.49 10.68 8.95
N GLY A 33 3.97 9.47 9.20
CA GLY A 33 3.19 9.12 10.39
C GLY A 33 1.67 9.19 10.18
N LEU A 34 0.87 8.65 11.11
CA LEU A 34 -0.60 8.68 11.04
C LEU A 34 -1.17 9.43 12.25
N ASN A 35 -1.78 10.58 12.01
CA ASN A 35 -2.49 11.39 13.01
C ASN A 35 -3.90 11.77 12.52
N GLU A 36 -4.75 12.32 13.41
CA GLU A 36 -6.11 12.73 13.04
C GLU A 36 -6.13 13.84 11.96
N GLU A 37 -5.10 14.69 11.92
CA GLU A 37 -4.97 15.77 10.94
C GLU A 37 -4.75 15.23 9.52
N ILE A 38 -3.94 14.18 9.37
CA ILE A 38 -3.70 13.46 8.12
C ILE A 38 -4.98 12.74 7.68
N VAL A 39 -5.73 12.15 8.60
CA VAL A 39 -7.04 11.54 8.27
C VAL A 39 -8.00 12.58 7.70
N LYS A 40 -8.08 13.78 8.31
CA LYS A 40 -8.87 14.90 7.81
C LYS A 40 -8.36 15.40 6.45
N PHE A 41 -7.05 15.54 6.29
CA PHE A 41 -6.42 15.94 5.04
C PHE A 41 -6.75 14.98 3.89
N ILE A 42 -6.60 13.67 4.11
CA ILE A 42 -6.91 12.63 3.11
C ILE A 42 -8.40 12.67 2.75
N SER A 43 -9.28 12.81 3.76
CA SER A 43 -10.73 12.85 3.56
C SER A 43 -11.16 14.09 2.76
N ASN A 44 -10.60 15.25 3.07
CA ASN A 44 -10.83 16.50 2.33
C ASN A 44 -10.32 16.39 0.89
N LYS A 45 -9.13 15.81 0.68
CA LYS A 45 -8.56 15.61 -0.66
C LYS A 45 -9.45 14.73 -1.53
N LYS A 46 -10.09 13.72 -0.93
CA LYS A 46 -11.01 12.78 -1.62
C LYS A 46 -12.44 13.29 -1.70
N ASN A 47 -12.72 14.48 -1.19
CA ASN A 47 -14.06 15.08 -1.13
C ASN A 47 -15.11 14.13 -0.53
N GLU A 48 -14.74 13.46 0.57
CA GLU A 48 -15.59 12.47 1.23
C GLU A 48 -16.75 13.13 2.01
N PRO A 49 -17.91 12.45 2.11
CA PRO A 49 -19.02 12.93 2.93
C PRO A 49 -18.67 12.85 4.43
N LYS A 50 -19.26 13.74 5.24
CA LYS A 50 -18.94 13.92 6.68
C LYS A 50 -19.01 12.62 7.49
N TRP A 51 -19.99 11.76 7.20
CA TRP A 51 -20.15 10.48 7.91
C TRP A 51 -18.96 9.54 7.70
N LEU A 52 -18.32 9.58 6.53
CA LEU A 52 -17.17 8.73 6.22
C LEU A 52 -15.91 9.23 6.95
N LEU A 53 -15.74 10.55 7.06
CA LEU A 53 -14.70 11.15 7.88
C LEU A 53 -14.84 10.73 9.35
N GLU A 54 -16.05 10.83 9.91
CA GLU A 54 -16.32 10.42 11.29
C GLU A 54 -16.03 8.93 11.51
N TRP A 55 -16.37 8.07 10.55
CA TRP A 55 -16.03 6.66 10.56
C TRP A 55 -14.52 6.42 10.56
N ARG A 56 -13.76 7.12 9.70
CA ARG A 56 -12.30 7.01 9.66
C ARG A 56 -11.67 7.43 10.99
N LEU A 57 -12.15 8.52 11.58
CA LEU A 57 -11.67 9.01 12.89
C LEU A 57 -12.00 8.02 14.01
N ALA A 58 -13.19 7.42 14.02
CA ALA A 58 -13.57 6.39 14.98
C ALA A 58 -12.68 5.13 14.82
N ALA A 59 -12.41 4.70 13.59
CA ALA A 59 -11.53 3.57 13.31
C ALA A 59 -10.09 3.84 13.78
N TYR A 60 -9.55 5.05 13.53
CA TYR A 60 -8.23 5.45 14.00
C TYR A 60 -8.12 5.40 15.53
N ARG A 61 -9.10 5.96 16.24
CA ARG A 61 -9.15 5.91 17.71
C ARG A 61 -9.26 4.49 18.24
N LYS A 62 -10.04 3.63 17.58
CA LYS A 62 -10.13 2.22 17.95
C LYS A 62 -8.79 1.52 17.75
N TRP A 63 -8.15 1.73 16.60
CA TRP A 63 -6.85 1.15 16.25
C TRP A 63 -5.75 1.53 17.25
N LEU A 64 -5.71 2.78 17.73
CA LEU A 64 -4.76 3.21 18.76
C LEU A 64 -4.86 2.42 20.08
N ASN A 65 -6.04 1.89 20.38
CA ASN A 65 -6.31 1.11 21.58
C ASN A 65 -6.33 -0.41 21.32
N MET A 66 -6.10 -0.84 20.08
CA MET A 66 -6.04 -2.26 19.76
C MET A 66 -4.70 -2.83 20.17
N GLU A 67 -4.73 -3.94 20.90
CA GLU A 67 -3.55 -4.76 21.08
C GLU A 67 -3.23 -5.48 19.77
N GLU A 68 -1.95 -5.60 19.51
CA GLU A 68 -1.49 -6.30 18.33
C GLU A 68 -1.81 -7.80 18.46
N PRO A 69 -2.50 -8.39 17.47
CA PRO A 69 -2.90 -9.77 17.57
C PRO A 69 -1.72 -10.72 17.28
N ASN A 70 -1.60 -11.78 18.08
CA ASN A 70 -0.50 -12.75 18.02
C ASN A 70 -0.80 -14.02 17.19
N TRP A 71 -1.91 -14.04 16.43
CA TRP A 71 -2.34 -15.24 15.68
C TRP A 71 -1.41 -15.58 14.52
N ALA A 72 -0.61 -14.63 14.04
CA ALA A 72 0.42 -14.90 13.05
C ALA A 72 1.61 -15.56 13.73
N SER A 73 2.05 -16.73 13.23
CA SER A 73 3.30 -17.39 13.65
C SER A 73 4.55 -16.66 13.12
N VAL A 74 4.49 -15.33 13.05
CA VAL A 74 5.59 -14.46 12.64
C VAL A 74 6.23 -13.92 13.91
N ARG A 75 7.51 -14.22 14.10
CA ARG A 75 8.30 -13.74 15.23
C ARG A 75 9.19 -12.60 14.74
N TYR A 76 8.73 -11.37 14.90
CA TYR A 76 9.60 -10.19 14.79
C TYR A 76 9.93 -9.69 16.19
N PRO A 77 11.12 -9.10 16.41
CA PRO A 77 11.35 -8.33 17.62
C PRO A 77 10.32 -7.20 17.69
N LEU A 78 9.66 -7.06 18.85
CA LEU A 78 8.66 -6.00 19.12
C LEU A 78 9.15 -4.59 18.76
N SER A 79 10.47 -4.38 18.74
CA SER A 79 11.09 -3.11 18.33
C SER A 79 10.83 -2.75 16.86
N ILE A 80 10.63 -3.71 15.96
CA ILE A 80 10.45 -3.45 14.52
C ILE A 80 9.11 -2.79 14.21
N ILE A 81 8.04 -3.11 14.92
CA ILE A 81 6.71 -2.56 14.61
C ILE A 81 6.60 -1.09 14.98
N ARG A 82 7.20 -0.71 16.11
CA ARG A 82 7.31 0.70 16.47
C ARG A 82 8.30 1.45 15.58
N THR A 83 9.29 0.75 15.03
CA THR A 83 10.30 1.32 14.11
C THR A 83 9.73 1.55 12.70
N LEU A 84 8.86 0.68 12.18
CA LEU A 84 8.16 0.89 10.90
C LEU A 84 7.30 2.16 10.92
N LEU A 85 6.70 2.49 12.07
CA LEU A 85 5.97 3.75 12.26
C LEU A 85 6.90 4.98 12.23
N LEU A 86 8.17 4.83 12.65
CA LEU A 86 9.16 5.90 12.81
C LEU A 86 10.11 6.05 11.60
N CYS A 87 10.26 5.03 10.77
CA CYS A 87 11.13 5.03 9.58
C CYS A 87 10.62 5.98 8.50
N SER A 88 9.33 6.26 8.50
CA SER A 88 8.82 7.46 7.85
C SER A 88 9.21 8.71 8.69
N SER A 89 10.44 8.95 9.13
CA SER A 89 10.74 10.23 9.85
C SER A 89 12.20 10.59 9.92
N GLN A 90 13.11 9.64 9.73
CA GLN A 90 14.54 9.94 9.73
C GLN A 90 15.09 9.81 8.31
N GLU A 91 14.86 10.85 7.51
CA GLU A 91 15.73 11.16 6.36
C GLU A 91 15.94 12.67 6.38
N SER A 92 16.83 13.11 7.27
CA SER A 92 17.64 14.34 7.16
C SER A 92 18.29 14.64 8.50
N ARG A 93 19.49 14.09 8.67
CA ARG A 93 20.65 14.76 9.30
C ARG A 93 21.81 13.78 9.41
N LYS A 94 22.71 13.80 8.43
CA LYS A 94 24.17 13.83 8.63
C LYS A 94 24.79 14.60 7.45
N ASP A 95 25.51 15.64 7.85
CA ASP A 95 26.41 16.59 7.18
C ASP A 95 26.80 16.36 5.71
#